data_AF-A0A660L1F8-F1
#
_entry.id   AF-A0A660L1F8-F1
#
_cell.length_a   1.000
_cell.length_b   1.000
_cell.length_c   1.000
_cell.angle_alpha   90.00
_cell.angle_beta   90.00
_cell.angle_gamma   90.00
#
_symmetry.space_group_name_H-M   'P 1'
#
loop_
_entity.id
_entity.type
_entity.pdbx_description
1 polymer ?
#
loop_
_entity_poly.entity_id
_entity_poly.type
_entity_poly.pdbx_seq_one_letter_code
_entity_poly.pdbx_strand_id
1 'polypeptide(L)'
;MPALTREEFWQAVRFTDGLLPVVLVDARTKDLLTLAYMDEEALRRTLETGETWLYSRSRRALWHKGETSHNRQKVEALVLDCDGDALAAYVHPLGPACHTGEWSCFHRPLLIRAEGRTEDEGAPSAPPPSGSEASSEGQWSYPFPPSYLASEPPPFEGLAARDLGFVLERLARVIAARRTEPPEKSYTAYLFREGREKILKKIGEETTEAILAAQAGRKDELAEELADVLYHVSVLLAELEMDFGAVASALYRRLEGARDVKHTRAFPRKG
;
A
#
# COMPACT_ATOMS: atom_id res chain seq x y z
N MET A 1 11.67 -2.28 -17.81
CA MET A 1 12.50 -3.36 -18.35
C MET A 1 11.61 -4.56 -18.59
N PRO A 2 11.81 -5.34 -19.66
CA PRO A 2 11.04 -6.56 -19.86
C PRO A 2 11.28 -7.54 -18.71
N ALA A 3 10.28 -8.35 -18.37
CA ALA A 3 10.44 -9.41 -17.39
C ALA A 3 11.42 -10.47 -17.91
N LEU A 4 12.26 -11.01 -17.02
CA LEU A 4 13.15 -12.12 -17.35
C LEU A 4 12.34 -13.38 -17.65
N THR A 5 12.79 -14.18 -18.61
CA THR A 5 12.34 -15.57 -18.73
C THR A 5 12.78 -16.38 -17.50
N ARG A 6 12.18 -17.54 -17.27
CA ARG A 6 12.57 -18.43 -16.15
C ARG A 6 14.05 -18.82 -16.20
N GLU A 7 14.57 -19.03 -17.41
CA GLU A 7 15.97 -19.40 -17.62
C GLU A 7 16.92 -18.23 -17.32
N GLU A 8 16.65 -17.04 -17.86
CA GLU A 8 17.43 -15.85 -17.56
C GLU A 8 17.39 -15.50 -16.07
N PHE A 9 16.22 -15.65 -15.44
CA PHE A 9 16.07 -15.46 -14.00
C PHE A 9 16.96 -16.44 -13.23
N TRP A 10 16.89 -17.74 -13.56
CA TRP A 10 17.68 -18.78 -12.87
C TRP A 10 19.19 -18.52 -12.99
N GLN A 11 19.65 -18.13 -14.18
CA GLN A 11 21.07 -17.83 -14.44
C GLN A 11 21.56 -16.58 -13.71
N ALA A 12 20.67 -15.64 -13.37
CA ALA A 12 21.00 -14.43 -12.64
C ALA A 12 21.11 -14.63 -11.12
N VAL A 13 20.57 -15.72 -10.57
CA VAL A 13 20.59 -15.99 -9.12
C VAL A 13 22.00 -16.29 -8.64
N ARG A 14 22.41 -15.64 -7.54
CA ARG A 14 23.67 -15.92 -6.85
C ARG A 14 23.40 -16.39 -5.44
N PHE A 15 23.63 -17.68 -5.20
CA PHE A 15 23.59 -18.26 -3.86
C PHE A 15 24.89 -17.96 -3.11
N THR A 16 24.77 -17.44 -1.89
CA THR A 16 25.88 -17.25 -0.96
C THR A 16 25.85 -18.39 0.06
N ASP A 17 26.93 -19.18 0.14
CA ASP A 17 27.00 -20.40 0.96
C ASP A 17 25.84 -21.39 0.70
N GLY A 18 25.40 -21.47 -0.56
CA GLY A 18 24.27 -22.34 -0.97
C GLY A 18 22.90 -21.83 -0.57
N LEU A 19 22.79 -20.59 -0.07
CA LEU A 19 21.56 -19.97 0.37
C LEU A 19 21.32 -18.62 -0.31
N LEU A 20 20.05 -18.32 -0.55
CA LEU A 20 19.56 -17.07 -1.08
C LEU A 20 18.63 -16.44 -0.03
N PRO A 21 18.96 -15.27 0.55
CA PRO A 21 18.03 -14.54 1.38
C PRO A 21 16.79 -14.13 0.57
N VAL A 22 15.61 -14.41 1.12
CA VAL A 22 14.34 -14.07 0.48
C VAL A 22 13.46 -13.27 1.43
N VAL A 23 12.99 -12.11 0.97
CA VAL A 23 12.00 -11.27 1.62
C VAL A 23 10.64 -11.56 1.02
N LEU A 24 9.71 -12.05 1.83
CA LEU A 24 8.32 -12.27 1.44
C LEU A 24 7.53 -10.99 1.67
N VAL A 25 6.86 -10.51 0.63
CA VAL A 25 6.09 -9.26 0.62
C VAL A 25 4.65 -9.56 0.23
N ASP A 26 3.66 -9.02 0.94
CA ASP A 26 2.25 -9.11 0.52
C ASP A 26 2.07 -8.36 -0.80
N ALA A 27 1.62 -9.06 -1.84
CA ALA A 27 1.46 -8.48 -3.16
C ALA A 27 0.42 -7.35 -3.21
N ARG A 28 -0.55 -7.33 -2.29
CA ARG A 28 -1.60 -6.30 -2.20
C ARG A 28 -1.18 -5.13 -1.35
N THR A 29 -0.85 -5.38 -0.09
CA THR A 29 -0.58 -4.30 0.89
C THR A 29 0.85 -3.78 0.83
N LYS A 30 1.75 -4.52 0.16
CA LYS A 30 3.20 -4.28 0.13
C LYS A 30 3.88 -4.43 1.49
N ASP A 31 3.19 -5.07 2.43
CA ASP A 31 3.74 -5.39 3.74
C ASP A 31 4.87 -6.40 3.66
N LEU A 32 5.93 -6.14 4.41
CA LEU A 32 6.97 -7.14 4.64
C LEU A 32 6.45 -8.21 5.60
N LEU A 33 6.43 -9.47 5.17
CA LEU A 33 5.85 -10.59 5.89
C LEU A 33 6.89 -11.44 6.62
N THR A 34 7.99 -11.79 5.95
CA THR A 34 8.98 -12.73 6.48
C THR A 34 10.31 -12.53 5.76
N LEU A 35 11.43 -12.63 6.49
CA LEU A 35 12.75 -12.87 5.92
C LEU A 35 13.10 -14.34 6.16
N ALA A 36 13.43 -15.05 5.09
CA ALA A 36 13.82 -16.45 5.13
C ALA A 36 14.97 -16.70 4.15
N TYR A 37 15.30 -17.97 3.94
CA TYR A 37 16.33 -18.39 3.00
C TYR A 37 15.76 -19.45 2.08
N MET A 38 16.23 -19.50 0.85
CA MET A 38 16.00 -20.59 -0.09
C MET A 38 17.35 -21.21 -0.43
N ASP A 39 17.44 -22.54 -0.43
CA ASP A 39 18.48 -23.23 -1.18
C ASP A 39 18.01 -23.42 -2.63
N GLU A 40 18.86 -24.02 -3.47
CA GLU A 40 18.55 -24.25 -4.88
C GLU A 40 17.26 -25.07 -5.07
N GLU A 41 17.06 -26.11 -4.25
CA GLU A 41 15.87 -26.96 -4.30
C GLU A 41 14.61 -26.20 -3.87
N ALA A 42 14.67 -25.36 -2.83
CA ALA A 42 13.54 -24.53 -2.42
C ALA A 42 13.14 -23.54 -3.53
N LEU A 43 14.11 -22.90 -4.19
CA LEU A 43 13.80 -22.00 -5.30
C LEU A 43 13.18 -22.76 -6.48
N ARG A 44 13.75 -23.91 -6.85
CA ARG A 44 13.21 -24.76 -7.92
C ARG A 44 11.75 -25.16 -7.65
N ARG A 45 11.46 -25.64 -6.44
CA ARG A 45 10.09 -26.00 -6.02
C ARG A 45 9.14 -24.81 -6.05
N THR A 46 9.62 -23.63 -5.66
CA THR A 46 8.82 -22.39 -5.72
C THR A 46 8.45 -22.05 -7.17
N LEU A 47 9.39 -22.12 -8.10
CA LEU A 47 9.15 -21.87 -9.53
C LEU A 47 8.20 -22.91 -10.17
N GLU A 48 8.25 -24.16 -9.70
CA GLU A 48 7.40 -25.26 -10.19
C GLU A 48 5.97 -25.18 -9.66
N THR A 49 5.82 -24.96 -8.35
CA THR A 49 4.52 -25.03 -7.67
C THR A 49 3.76 -23.71 -7.68
N GLY A 50 4.47 -22.57 -7.83
CA GLY A 50 3.88 -21.25 -7.61
C GLY A 50 3.54 -20.98 -6.13
N GLU A 51 4.05 -21.80 -5.21
CA GLU A 51 3.89 -21.65 -3.76
C GLU A 51 5.24 -21.46 -3.10
N THR A 52 5.27 -20.84 -1.92
CA THR A 52 6.54 -20.49 -1.27
C THR A 52 7.18 -21.71 -0.58
N TRP A 53 8.33 -22.14 -1.08
CA TRP A 53 9.21 -23.12 -0.44
C TRP A 53 10.45 -22.44 0.14
N LEU A 54 10.83 -22.80 1.35
CA LEU A 54 11.92 -22.17 2.10
C LEU A 54 12.87 -23.24 2.62
N TYR A 55 14.11 -22.85 2.89
CA TYR A 55 15.09 -23.66 3.58
C TYR A 55 15.25 -23.18 5.03
N SER A 56 14.94 -24.07 5.98
CA SER A 56 15.16 -23.78 7.40
C SER A 56 16.63 -24.04 7.76
N ARG A 57 17.39 -22.97 8.00
CA ARG A 57 18.81 -23.08 8.39
C ARG A 57 19.03 -23.87 9.69
N SER A 58 18.12 -23.75 10.65
CA SER A 58 18.20 -24.45 11.93
C SER A 58 17.83 -25.93 11.84
N ARG A 59 16.79 -26.25 11.07
CA ARG A 59 16.35 -27.65 10.86
C ARG A 59 17.14 -28.35 9.75
N ARG A 60 17.90 -27.59 8.96
CA ARG A 60 18.63 -28.03 7.76
C ARG A 60 17.74 -28.81 6.79
N ALA A 61 16.52 -28.30 6.59
CA ALA A 61 15.48 -29.00 5.87
C ALA A 61 14.65 -28.03 5.03
N LEU A 62 14.16 -28.56 3.90
CA LEU A 62 13.17 -27.93 3.05
C LEU A 62 11.84 -27.80 3.81
N TRP A 63 11.19 -26.65 3.67
CA TRP A 63 9.94 -26.31 4.34
C TRP A 63 8.97 -25.68 3.36
N HIS A 64 7.85 -26.34 3.12
CA HIS A 64 6.73 -25.75 2.39
C HIS A 64 5.98 -24.78 3.34
N LYS A 65 6.03 -23.48 3.04
CA LYS A 65 5.48 -22.47 3.95
C LYS A 65 3.97 -22.66 4.11
N GLY A 66 3.56 -22.83 5.36
CA GLY A 66 2.16 -23.05 5.73
C GLY A 66 1.74 -24.51 5.69
N GLU A 67 2.64 -25.48 5.43
CA GLU A 67 2.33 -26.92 5.34
C GLU A 67 1.41 -27.41 6.47
N THR A 68 1.85 -27.14 7.70
CA THR A 68 1.16 -27.51 8.94
C THR A 68 0.04 -26.56 9.32
N SER A 69 0.18 -25.26 9.04
CA SER A 69 -0.76 -24.23 9.52
C SER A 69 -1.87 -23.91 8.50
N HIS A 70 -1.84 -24.51 7.32
CA HIS A 70 -2.69 -24.21 6.15
C HIS A 70 -2.57 -22.78 5.57
N ASN A 71 -1.87 -21.86 6.23
CA ASN A 71 -1.56 -20.50 5.75
C ASN A 71 -0.50 -20.54 4.64
N ARG A 72 -0.86 -21.09 3.48
CA ARG A 72 -0.03 -21.11 2.26
C ARG A 72 0.13 -19.71 1.69
N GLN A 73 1.14 -19.55 0.83
CA GLN A 73 1.46 -18.29 0.17
C GLN A 73 1.69 -18.56 -1.32
N LYS A 74 0.81 -18.01 -2.16
CA LYS A 74 0.93 -18.10 -3.63
C LYS A 74 1.85 -17.00 -4.14
N VAL A 75 2.81 -17.35 -4.98
CA VAL A 75 3.79 -16.40 -5.54
C VAL A 75 3.17 -15.70 -6.75
N GLU A 76 3.15 -14.37 -6.73
CA GLU A 76 2.78 -13.52 -7.86
C GLU A 76 4.01 -13.12 -8.68
N ALA A 77 5.08 -12.71 -8.01
CA ALA A 77 6.30 -12.26 -8.66
C ALA A 77 7.55 -12.56 -7.82
N LEU A 78 8.66 -12.80 -8.51
CA LEU A 78 9.99 -12.95 -7.94
C LEU A 78 10.88 -11.88 -8.55
N VAL A 79 11.55 -11.09 -7.71
CA VAL A 79 12.37 -9.95 -8.14
C VAL A 79 13.72 -10.05 -7.46
N LEU A 80 14.77 -10.26 -8.25
CA LEU A 80 16.15 -10.20 -7.76
C LEU A 80 16.54 -8.75 -7.50
N ASP A 81 17.47 -8.55 -6.57
CA ASP A 81 18.18 -7.29 -6.44
C ASP A 81 19.22 -7.10 -7.58
N CYS A 82 20.04 -6.05 -7.48
CA CYS A 82 20.85 -5.59 -8.61
C CYS A 82 22.05 -6.51 -8.95
N ASP A 83 22.54 -7.28 -7.98
CA ASP A 83 23.63 -8.25 -8.13
C ASP A 83 23.15 -9.71 -8.04
N GLY A 84 21.88 -9.93 -7.71
CA GLY A 84 21.20 -11.22 -7.80
C GLY A 84 21.41 -12.10 -6.58
N ASP A 85 21.94 -11.56 -5.49
CA ASP A 85 22.21 -12.29 -4.26
C ASP A 85 21.11 -12.18 -3.20
N ALA A 86 20.04 -11.41 -3.48
CA ALA A 86 18.82 -11.40 -2.69
C ALA A 86 17.55 -11.44 -3.56
N LEU A 87 16.48 -11.98 -2.96
CA LEU A 87 15.20 -12.17 -3.63
C LEU A 87 14.06 -11.48 -2.87
N ALA A 88 13.27 -10.67 -3.57
CA ALA A 88 11.94 -10.25 -3.12
C ALA A 88 10.88 -11.14 -3.77
N ALA A 89 10.09 -11.84 -2.96
CA ALA A 89 8.95 -12.64 -3.41
C ALA A 89 7.64 -11.95 -3.03
N TYR A 90 6.90 -11.47 -4.03
CA TYR A 90 5.57 -10.92 -3.84
C TYR A 90 4.55 -12.07 -3.81
N VAL A 91 3.81 -12.18 -2.72
CA VAL A 91 2.93 -13.32 -2.45
C VAL A 91 1.52 -12.89 -2.04
N HIS A 92 0.54 -13.75 -2.31
CA HIS A 92 -0.81 -13.67 -1.75
C HIS A 92 -0.92 -14.63 -0.56
N PRO A 93 -0.88 -14.15 0.69
CA PRO A 93 -1.01 -15.00 1.86
C PRO A 93 -2.46 -15.45 2.07
N LEU A 94 -2.66 -16.74 2.36
CA LEU A 94 -3.96 -17.34 2.72
C LEU A 94 -4.24 -17.35 4.23
N GLY A 95 -3.57 -16.47 4.98
CA GLY A 95 -3.66 -16.37 6.43
C GLY A 95 -2.39 -15.72 7.01
N PRO A 96 -2.28 -15.62 8.35
CA PRO A 96 -1.12 -15.02 8.99
C PRO A 96 0.20 -15.67 8.58
N ALA A 97 1.22 -14.87 8.26
CA ALA A 97 2.52 -15.37 7.85
C ALA A 97 3.32 -15.92 9.04
N CYS A 98 3.15 -15.35 10.24
CA CYS A 98 3.90 -15.75 11.42
C CYS A 98 3.29 -16.98 12.11
N HIS A 99 4.15 -17.85 12.66
CA HIS A 99 3.73 -19.01 13.43
C HIS A 99 3.09 -18.64 14.79
N THR A 100 3.22 -17.39 15.23
CA THR A 100 2.58 -16.86 16.45
C THR A 100 1.12 -16.46 16.22
N GLY A 101 0.63 -16.50 14.97
CA GLY A 101 -0.69 -16.00 14.59
C GLY A 101 -0.68 -14.56 14.09
N GLU A 102 0.46 -13.86 14.18
CA GLU A 102 0.62 -12.50 13.67
C GLU A 102 0.72 -12.46 12.14
N TRP A 103 0.22 -11.37 11.54
CA TRP A 103 0.20 -11.22 10.09
C TRP A 103 1.62 -11.28 9.48
N SER A 104 2.61 -10.69 10.15
CA SER A 104 4.01 -10.66 9.76
C SER A 104 4.92 -11.10 10.90
N CYS A 105 6.10 -11.61 10.57
CA CYS A 105 7.17 -11.87 11.54
C CYS A 105 7.74 -10.56 12.13
N PHE A 106 7.55 -9.42 11.47
CA PHE A 106 8.10 -8.11 11.88
C PHE A 106 7.10 -7.32 12.73
N HIS A 107 6.44 -8.00 13.67
CA HIS A 107 5.34 -7.44 14.47
C HIS A 107 5.78 -6.76 15.79
N ARG A 108 7.09 -6.52 15.97
CA ARG A 108 7.66 -5.94 17.20
C ARG A 108 8.44 -4.67 16.87
N PRO A 109 7.80 -3.50 16.78
CA PRO A 109 8.46 -2.26 16.36
C PRO A 109 9.32 -1.66 17.46
N LEU A 110 10.43 -1.03 17.07
CA LEU A 110 11.12 0.00 17.84
C LEU A 110 10.97 1.31 17.07
N LEU A 111 10.28 2.30 17.65
CA LEU A 111 10.07 3.60 17.03
C LEU A 111 11.20 4.55 17.42
N ILE A 112 12.06 4.89 16.46
CA ILE A 112 13.09 5.91 16.65
C ILE A 112 12.44 7.28 16.45
N ARG A 113 12.24 8.01 17.55
CA ARG A 113 11.85 9.43 17.50
C ARG A 113 13.13 10.25 17.41
N ALA A 114 13.16 11.28 16.56
CA ALA A 114 14.22 12.27 16.63
C ALA A 114 14.11 12.98 17.99
N GLU A 115 15.03 12.69 18.91
CA GLU A 115 15.15 13.46 20.15
C GLU A 115 15.67 14.86 19.81
N GLY A 116 15.05 15.88 20.39
CA GLY A 116 15.33 17.28 20.10
C GLY A 116 16.81 17.62 20.25
N ARG A 117 17.34 18.35 19.28
CA ARG A 117 18.52 19.21 19.46
C ARG A 117 18.24 20.05 20.71
N THR A 118 19.01 19.86 21.77
CA THR A 118 18.92 20.64 22.99
C THR A 118 19.14 22.11 22.66
N GLU A 119 18.09 22.93 22.81
CA GLU A 119 18.22 24.37 22.93
C GLU A 119 18.90 24.66 24.28
N ASP A 120 20.22 24.84 24.29
CA ASP A 120 20.87 25.87 25.11
C ASP A 120 22.36 25.95 24.79
N GLU A 121 22.80 27.12 24.29
CA GLU A 121 23.89 27.92 24.87
C GLU A 121 24.11 29.17 23.98
N GLY A 122 23.51 30.30 24.37
CA GLY A 122 24.11 31.63 24.19
C GLY A 122 23.59 32.56 23.09
N ALA A 123 22.88 33.61 23.52
CA ALA A 123 22.76 34.97 22.95
C ALA A 123 21.55 35.29 22.02
N PRO A 124 21.16 36.57 21.89
CA PRO A 124 20.17 37.23 22.74
C PRO A 124 18.84 37.53 22.00
N SER A 125 17.84 37.87 22.81
CA SER A 125 16.46 38.21 22.45
C SER A 125 16.31 39.17 21.26
N ALA A 126 15.74 38.69 20.17
CA ALA A 126 14.94 39.48 19.25
C ALA A 126 13.76 38.63 18.76
N PRO A 127 12.52 39.16 18.72
CA PRO A 127 11.42 38.40 18.13
C PRO A 127 11.64 38.30 16.60
N PRO A 128 11.38 37.14 15.97
CA PRO A 128 11.49 37.03 14.52
C PRO A 128 10.43 37.90 13.85
N PRO A 129 10.72 38.48 12.67
CA PRO A 129 9.78 39.32 11.94
C PRO A 129 8.61 38.48 11.44
N SER A 130 7.42 39.10 11.44
CA SER A 130 6.23 38.52 10.82
C SER A 130 6.47 38.31 9.33
N GLY A 131 6.43 37.05 8.90
CA GLY A 131 6.42 36.65 7.49
C GLY A 131 7.76 36.16 6.96
N SER A 132 8.04 34.87 7.16
CA SER A 132 8.81 34.07 6.19
C SER A 132 8.60 32.59 6.48
N GLU A 133 8.26 31.85 5.44
CA GLU A 133 8.13 30.39 5.39
C GLU A 133 9.37 29.71 6.01
N ALA A 134 9.16 28.98 7.10
CA ALA A 134 10.15 28.05 7.61
C ALA A 134 9.86 26.68 6.99
N SER A 135 10.62 26.33 5.96
CA SER A 135 10.79 24.94 5.55
C SER A 135 11.27 24.13 6.75
N SER A 136 10.47 23.18 7.22
CA SER A 136 10.83 22.25 8.29
C SER A 136 11.89 21.27 7.79
N GLU A 137 13.15 21.70 7.79
CA GLU A 137 14.28 20.78 7.68
C GLU A 137 14.31 19.85 8.89
N GLY A 138 14.13 18.55 8.64
CA GLY A 138 14.76 17.52 9.47
C GLY A 138 13.90 16.70 10.42
N GLN A 139 12.58 16.67 10.29
CA GLN A 139 11.75 15.73 11.06
C GLN A 139 11.26 14.58 10.16
N TRP A 140 12.01 13.47 10.11
CA TRP A 140 11.53 12.23 9.50
C TRP A 140 10.48 11.60 10.42
N SER A 141 9.21 11.96 10.22
CA SER A 141 8.09 11.19 10.78
C SER A 141 7.94 9.92 9.93
N TYR A 142 7.97 8.74 10.56
CA TYR A 142 7.63 7.47 9.89
C TYR A 142 6.11 7.35 9.92
N PRO A 143 5.38 7.91 8.93
CA PRO A 143 3.96 8.19 9.09
C PRO A 143 3.13 6.97 8.75
N PHE A 144 3.71 5.82 8.43
CA PHE A 144 2.99 4.61 8.08
C PHE A 144 3.77 3.40 8.57
N PRO A 145 3.51 2.92 9.81
CA PRO A 145 3.95 1.59 10.18
C PRO A 145 3.34 0.58 9.18
N PRO A 146 4.01 -0.56 8.92
CA PRO A 146 3.42 -1.66 8.15
C PRO A 146 1.95 -1.88 8.53
N SER A 147 1.08 -2.23 7.57
CA SER A 147 -0.38 -2.14 7.75
C SER A 147 -0.89 -2.92 8.97
N TYR A 148 -0.19 -4.00 9.31
CA TYR A 148 -0.46 -4.90 10.43
C TYR A 148 0.00 -4.37 11.80
N LEU A 149 0.80 -3.32 11.87
CA LEU A 149 1.23 -2.65 13.11
C LEU A 149 0.35 -1.43 13.46
N ALA A 150 -0.54 -1.00 12.55
CA ALA A 150 -1.35 0.19 12.73
C ALA A 150 -2.58 -0.07 13.62
N SER A 151 -2.36 -0.29 14.93
CA SER A 151 -3.44 -0.33 15.93
C SER A 151 -4.11 1.04 16.12
N GLU A 152 -3.35 2.12 15.93
CA GLU A 152 -3.83 3.51 15.90
C GLU A 152 -3.38 4.18 14.60
N PRO A 153 -4.18 5.09 14.01
CA PRO A 153 -3.78 5.82 12.83
C PRO A 153 -2.53 6.67 13.15
N PRO A 154 -1.55 6.70 12.25
CA PRO A 154 -0.36 7.53 12.42
C PRO A 154 -0.73 9.02 12.46
N PRO A 155 0.09 9.88 13.08
CA PRO A 155 -0.15 11.33 13.08
C PRO A 155 -0.24 11.84 11.64
N PHE A 156 -1.32 12.57 11.33
CA PHE A 156 -1.82 12.88 9.98
C PHE A 156 -0.98 13.89 9.17
N GLU A 157 0.20 14.28 9.63
CA GLU A 157 1.05 15.26 8.95
C GLU A 157 2.07 14.58 8.01
N GLY A 158 2.17 15.08 6.77
CA GLY A 158 3.22 14.70 5.82
C GLY A 158 2.96 13.48 4.94
N LEU A 159 1.70 13.16 4.63
CA LEU A 159 1.36 12.03 3.75
C LEU A 159 1.82 12.28 2.30
N ALA A 160 2.41 11.27 1.65
CA ALA A 160 2.76 11.31 0.24
C ALA A 160 1.65 10.70 -0.64
N ALA A 161 1.64 11.04 -1.93
CA ALA A 161 0.61 10.53 -2.87
C ALA A 161 0.54 8.99 -2.94
N ARG A 162 1.66 8.29 -2.68
CA ARG A 162 1.71 6.82 -2.62
C ARG A 162 0.88 6.24 -1.47
N ASP A 163 0.67 7.02 -0.41
CA ASP A 163 0.01 6.58 0.81
C ASP A 163 -1.53 6.66 0.70
N LEU A 164 -2.05 7.38 -0.30
CA LEU A 164 -3.49 7.50 -0.53
C LEU A 164 -4.15 6.12 -0.73
N GLY A 165 -3.50 5.19 -1.44
CA GLY A 165 -4.02 3.83 -1.63
C GLY A 165 -4.23 3.09 -0.31
N PHE A 166 -3.28 3.24 0.63
CA PHE A 166 -3.38 2.67 1.97
C PHE A 166 -4.51 3.32 2.78
N VAL A 167 -4.63 4.65 2.73
CA VAL A 167 -5.70 5.40 3.42
C VAL A 167 -7.08 4.93 2.92
N LEU A 168 -7.26 4.82 1.60
CA LEU A 168 -8.52 4.37 1.00
C LEU A 168 -8.86 2.92 1.37
N GLU A 169 -7.87 2.02 1.42
CA GLU A 169 -8.11 0.64 1.84
C GLU A 169 -8.53 0.56 3.31
N ARG A 170 -7.85 1.29 4.21
CA ARG A 170 -8.22 1.36 5.63
C ARG A 170 -9.62 1.96 5.80
N LEU A 171 -9.91 3.04 5.09
CA LEU A 171 -11.23 3.69 5.11
C LEU A 171 -12.33 2.73 4.65
N ALA A 172 -12.11 2.01 3.54
CA ALA A 172 -13.06 1.04 3.01
C ALA A 172 -13.37 -0.08 4.02
N ARG A 173 -12.36 -0.59 4.75
CA ARG A 173 -12.57 -1.60 5.81
C ARG A 173 -13.45 -1.06 6.94
N VAL A 174 -13.21 0.18 7.40
CA VAL A 174 -14.02 0.83 8.44
C VAL A 174 -15.45 1.04 7.97
N ILE A 175 -15.64 1.49 6.73
CA ILE A 175 -16.98 1.67 6.13
C ILE A 175 -17.72 0.34 6.03
N ALA A 176 -17.07 -0.72 5.57
CA ALA A 176 -17.65 -2.05 5.48
C ALA A 176 -18.07 -2.59 6.86
N ALA A 177 -17.22 -2.44 7.87
CA ALA A 177 -17.55 -2.83 9.25
C ALA A 177 -18.78 -2.06 9.79
N ARG A 178 -18.89 -0.76 9.48
CA ARG A 178 -20.06 0.06 9.87
C ARG A 178 -21.35 -0.32 9.14
N ARG A 179 -21.28 -1.05 8.03
CA ARG A 179 -22.46 -1.60 7.34
C ARG A 179 -23.02 -2.82 8.08
N THR A 180 -22.15 -3.67 8.62
CA THR A 180 -22.54 -4.91 9.31
C THR A 180 -22.83 -4.69 10.79
N GLU A 181 -22.03 -3.84 11.44
CA GLU A 181 -22.13 -3.51 12.87
C GLU A 181 -22.24 -1.98 13.04
N PRO A 182 -23.43 -1.40 12.77
CA PRO A 182 -23.61 0.05 12.77
C PRO A 182 -23.60 0.62 14.18
N PRO A 183 -22.67 1.53 14.53
CA PRO A 183 -22.75 2.30 15.77
C PRO A 183 -23.98 3.22 15.76
N GLU A 184 -24.64 3.42 16.91
CA GLU A 184 -25.88 4.22 17.01
C GLU A 184 -25.76 5.64 16.42
N LYS A 185 -24.58 6.27 16.51
CA LYS A 185 -24.32 7.65 16.03
C LYS A 185 -23.32 7.70 14.87
N SER A 186 -23.36 6.74 13.96
CA SER A 186 -22.47 6.73 12.79
C SER A 186 -23.10 7.40 11.57
N TYR A 187 -22.44 8.44 11.04
CA TYR A 187 -22.83 9.07 9.77
C TYR A 187 -22.83 8.06 8.60
N THR A 188 -21.85 7.16 8.56
CA THR A 188 -21.79 6.09 7.55
C THR A 188 -23.01 5.16 7.65
N ALA A 189 -23.44 4.81 8.87
CA ALA A 189 -24.63 3.98 9.06
C ALA A 189 -25.92 4.71 8.64
N TYR A 190 -25.99 6.02 8.87
CA TYR A 190 -27.07 6.85 8.34
C TYR A 190 -27.13 6.80 6.81
N LEU A 191 -26.00 6.97 6.12
CA LEU A 191 -25.96 6.90 4.65
C LEU A 191 -26.45 5.54 4.13
N PHE A 192 -26.03 4.43 4.74
CA PHE A 192 -26.52 3.11 4.33
C PHE A 192 -28.02 2.91 4.59
N ARG A 193 -28.56 3.47 5.67
CA ARG A 193 -29.99 3.40 6.00
C ARG A 193 -30.85 4.19 5.02
N GLU A 194 -30.41 5.37 4.60
CA GLU A 194 -31.11 6.18 3.59
C GLU A 194 -30.96 5.60 2.18
N GLY A 195 -29.93 4.79 1.95
CA GLY A 195 -29.72 4.03 0.73
C GLY A 195 -29.06 4.82 -0.40
N ARG A 196 -29.01 4.18 -1.57
CA ARG A 196 -28.19 4.58 -2.71
C ARG A 196 -28.45 6.00 -3.20
N GLU A 197 -29.71 6.43 -3.24
CA GLU A 197 -30.07 7.78 -3.72
C GLU A 197 -29.40 8.87 -2.86
N LYS A 198 -29.40 8.70 -1.53
CA LYS A 198 -28.75 9.64 -0.61
C LYS A 198 -27.24 9.67 -0.80
N ILE A 199 -26.62 8.50 -0.99
CA ILE A 199 -25.18 8.37 -1.24
C ILE A 199 -24.80 9.09 -2.55
N LEU A 200 -25.52 8.82 -3.64
CA LEU A 200 -25.30 9.47 -4.93
C LEU A 200 -25.51 10.98 -4.88
N LYS A 201 -26.52 11.44 -4.13
CA LYS A 201 -26.74 12.87 -3.91
C LYS A 201 -25.54 13.53 -3.23
N LYS A 202 -25.00 12.92 -2.17
CA LYS A 202 -23.79 13.41 -1.50
C LYS A 202 -22.59 13.47 -2.43
N ILE A 203 -22.35 12.43 -3.24
CA ILE A 203 -21.28 12.47 -4.25
C ILE A 203 -21.41 13.68 -5.17
N GLY A 204 -22.64 13.97 -5.65
CA GLY A 204 -22.90 15.13 -6.50
C GLY A 204 -22.70 16.48 -5.80
N GLU A 205 -23.12 16.59 -4.54
CA GLU A 205 -22.90 17.77 -3.68
C GLU A 205 -21.39 18.06 -3.54
N GLU A 206 -20.59 17.10 -3.04
CA GLU A 206 -19.16 17.35 -2.76
C GLU A 206 -18.35 17.53 -4.06
N THR A 207 -18.76 16.87 -5.14
CA THR A 207 -18.13 17.10 -6.46
C THR A 207 -18.36 18.54 -6.93
N THR A 208 -19.54 19.08 -6.67
CA THR A 208 -19.86 20.48 -7.03
C THR A 208 -19.05 21.44 -6.17
N GLU A 209 -18.93 21.17 -4.87
CA GLU A 209 -18.12 21.97 -3.94
C GLU A 209 -16.63 21.94 -4.32
N ALA A 210 -16.09 20.77 -4.67
CA ALA A 210 -14.73 20.63 -5.21
C ALA A 210 -14.52 21.47 -6.49
N ILE A 211 -15.47 21.46 -7.43
CA ILE A 211 -15.38 22.28 -8.64
C ILE A 211 -15.33 23.77 -8.29
N LEU A 212 -16.18 24.22 -7.37
CA LEU A 212 -16.22 25.62 -6.94
C LEU A 212 -14.94 26.03 -6.20
N ALA A 213 -14.40 25.16 -5.34
CA ALA A 213 -13.13 25.38 -4.66
C ALA A 213 -11.97 25.49 -5.66
N ALA A 214 -11.92 24.62 -6.67
CA ALA A 214 -10.95 24.67 -7.75
C ALA A 214 -11.05 25.96 -8.58
N GLN A 215 -12.26 26.38 -8.96
CA GLN A 215 -12.49 27.62 -9.71
C GLN A 215 -12.05 28.86 -8.92
N ALA A 216 -12.24 28.84 -7.60
CA ALA A 216 -11.82 29.91 -6.70
C ALA A 216 -10.32 29.86 -6.35
N GLY A 217 -9.57 28.85 -6.79
CA GLY A 217 -8.16 28.67 -6.46
C GLY A 217 -7.88 28.33 -4.99
N ARG A 218 -8.89 27.88 -4.25
CA ARG A 218 -8.83 27.54 -2.82
C ARG A 218 -8.35 26.10 -2.65
N LYS A 219 -7.03 25.91 -2.61
CA LYS A 219 -6.40 24.58 -2.66
C LYS A 219 -6.70 23.69 -1.45
N ASP A 220 -6.74 24.27 -0.25
CA ASP A 220 -7.00 23.51 0.98
C ASP A 220 -8.44 23.00 1.01
N GLU A 221 -9.40 23.89 0.72
CA GLU A 221 -10.81 23.53 0.55
C GLU A 221 -10.99 22.50 -0.57
N LEU A 222 -10.31 22.67 -1.72
CA LEU A 222 -10.35 21.67 -2.79
C LEU A 222 -9.88 20.29 -2.31
N ALA A 223 -8.85 20.22 -1.47
CA ALA A 223 -8.35 18.96 -0.94
C ALA A 223 -9.38 18.31 0.01
N GLU A 224 -10.05 19.09 0.85
CA GLU A 224 -11.13 18.63 1.73
C GLU A 224 -12.33 18.10 0.91
N GLU A 225 -12.80 18.86 -0.08
CA GLU A 225 -13.94 18.45 -0.90
C GLU A 225 -13.63 17.20 -1.74
N LEU A 226 -12.42 17.09 -2.29
CA LEU A 226 -11.98 15.87 -2.98
C LEU A 226 -11.87 14.68 -2.03
N ALA A 227 -11.50 14.90 -0.77
CA ALA A 227 -11.50 13.84 0.25
C ALA A 227 -12.93 13.38 0.55
N ASP A 228 -13.90 14.29 0.64
CA ASP A 228 -15.31 13.94 0.86
C ASP A 228 -15.93 13.22 -0.35
N VAL A 229 -15.57 13.61 -1.58
CA VAL A 229 -15.89 12.83 -2.79
C VAL A 229 -15.37 11.41 -2.68
N LEU A 230 -14.09 11.22 -2.33
CA LEU A 230 -13.49 9.89 -2.19
C LEU A 230 -14.14 9.08 -1.06
N TYR A 231 -14.50 9.72 0.05
CA TYR A 231 -15.24 9.09 1.14
C TYR A 231 -16.61 8.58 0.67
N HIS A 232 -17.41 9.41 0.01
CA HIS A 232 -18.74 9.01 -0.46
C HIS A 232 -18.67 7.97 -1.58
N VAL A 233 -17.67 8.02 -2.46
CA VAL A 233 -17.38 6.95 -3.42
C VAL A 233 -17.04 5.65 -2.69
N SER A 234 -16.27 5.70 -1.60
CA SER A 234 -15.97 4.52 -0.78
C SER A 234 -17.23 3.88 -0.20
N VAL A 235 -18.18 4.70 0.27
CA VAL A 235 -19.50 4.23 0.76
C VAL A 235 -20.32 3.59 -0.36
N LEU A 236 -20.32 4.19 -1.56
CA LEU A 236 -21.00 3.62 -2.73
C LEU A 236 -20.40 2.28 -3.15
N LEU A 237 -19.06 2.18 -3.22
CA LEU A 237 -18.38 0.92 -3.54
C LEU A 237 -18.77 -0.17 -2.53
N ALA A 238 -18.74 0.15 -1.25
CA ALA A 238 -19.16 -0.77 -0.20
C ALA A 238 -20.64 -1.18 -0.33
N GLU A 239 -21.56 -0.29 -0.71
CA GLU A 239 -22.97 -0.62 -0.96
C GLU A 239 -23.13 -1.59 -2.13
N LEU A 240 -22.36 -1.38 -3.19
CA LEU A 240 -22.33 -2.19 -4.41
C LEU A 240 -21.51 -3.48 -4.31
N GLU A 241 -20.95 -3.78 -3.13
CA GLU A 241 -20.05 -4.94 -2.90
C GLU A 241 -18.81 -4.91 -3.82
N MET A 242 -18.30 -3.70 -4.05
CA MET A 242 -17.10 -3.42 -4.82
C MET A 242 -16.00 -2.84 -3.92
N ASP A 243 -14.75 -2.93 -4.37
CA ASP A 243 -13.60 -2.30 -3.74
C ASP A 243 -12.86 -1.35 -4.70
N PHE A 244 -11.91 -0.60 -4.15
CA PHE A 244 -11.03 0.26 -4.95
C PHE A 244 -10.10 -0.53 -5.87
N GLY A 245 -9.92 -1.83 -5.68
CA GLY A 245 -9.15 -2.69 -6.60
C GLY A 245 -9.79 -2.73 -7.98
N ALA A 246 -11.13 -2.78 -8.07
CA ALA A 246 -11.86 -2.69 -9.33
C ALA A 246 -11.63 -1.34 -10.04
N VAL A 247 -11.66 -0.23 -9.28
CA VAL A 247 -11.41 1.13 -9.80
C VAL A 247 -9.96 1.29 -10.25
N ALA A 248 -9.00 0.85 -9.44
CA ALA A 248 -7.57 0.86 -9.75
C ALA A 248 -7.28 0.06 -11.03
N SER A 249 -7.89 -1.13 -11.17
CA SER A 249 -7.78 -1.94 -12.38
C SER A 249 -8.31 -1.21 -13.61
N ALA A 250 -9.45 -0.52 -13.49
CA ALA A 250 -10.00 0.27 -14.59
C ALA A 250 -9.10 1.46 -14.98
N LEU A 251 -8.52 2.15 -14.00
CA LEU A 251 -7.55 3.23 -14.23
C LEU A 251 -6.27 2.70 -14.88
N TYR A 252 -5.74 1.59 -14.39
CA TYR A 252 -4.53 0.96 -14.92
C TYR A 252 -4.72 0.51 -16.37
N ARG A 253 -5.86 -0.11 -16.71
CA ARG A 253 -6.19 -0.45 -18.11
C ARG A 253 -6.21 0.78 -19.02
N ARG A 254 -6.69 1.93 -18.55
CA ARG A 254 -6.67 3.18 -19.33
C ARG A 254 -5.25 3.71 -19.51
N LEU A 255 -4.42 3.61 -18.47
CA LEU A 255 -3.02 4.02 -18.53
C LEU A 255 -2.25 3.19 -19.56
N GLU A 256 -2.38 1.87 -19.51
CA GLU A 256 -1.70 0.96 -20.45
C GLU A 256 -2.33 1.03 -21.85
N GLY A 257 -3.66 1.06 -21.97
CA GLY A 257 -4.34 1.21 -23.26
C GLY A 257 -4.08 2.56 -23.95
N ALA A 258 -3.81 3.63 -23.19
CA ALA A 258 -3.40 4.91 -23.75
C ALA A 258 -1.95 4.91 -24.28
N ARG A 259 -1.10 3.95 -23.87
CA ARG A 259 0.24 3.76 -24.44
C ARG A 259 0.17 3.19 -25.86
N ASP A 260 -0.81 2.33 -26.15
CA ASP A 260 -0.99 1.73 -27.47
C ASP A 260 -1.61 2.68 -28.52
N VAL A 261 -2.23 3.79 -28.11
CA VAL A 261 -2.94 4.72 -29.02
C VAL A 261 -2.01 5.80 -29.61
N LYS A 262 -0.76 5.95 -29.15
CA LYS A 262 0.18 6.94 -29.73
C LYS A 262 0.81 6.54 -31.07
N HIS A 263 0.39 5.42 -31.68
CA HIS A 263 0.90 4.99 -32.99
C HIS A 263 -0.18 4.60 -34.01
N THR A 264 -1.28 5.35 -34.11
CA THR A 264 -2.05 5.36 -35.37
C THR A 264 -2.82 6.65 -35.63
N ARG A 265 -2.32 7.38 -36.65
CA ARG A 265 -3.04 8.12 -37.70
C ARG A 265 -3.69 9.48 -37.39
N ALA A 266 -2.91 10.51 -37.76
CA ALA A 266 -3.21 11.54 -38.76
C ALA A 266 -4.67 12.05 -38.89
N PHE A 267 -4.87 13.29 -38.47
CA PHE A 267 -6.03 14.10 -38.86
C PHE A 267 -5.98 14.47 -40.35
N PRO A 268 -7.08 14.32 -41.11
CA PRO A 268 -7.14 14.86 -42.46
C PRO A 268 -7.32 16.37 -42.39
N ARG A 269 -6.46 17.12 -43.11
CA ARG A 269 -6.65 18.54 -43.37
C ARG A 269 -7.87 18.71 -44.28
N LYS A 270 -8.87 19.47 -43.82
CA LYS A 270 -9.98 19.91 -44.68
C LYS A 270 -9.46 20.99 -45.64
N GLY A 271 -9.66 20.76 -46.94
CA GLY A 271 -9.80 21.82 -47.94
C GLY A 271 -11.26 22.20 -48.10
#